data_AF-A0A8X6GJ98-F1
#
_entry.id   AF-A0A8X6GJ98-F1
#
_cell.length_a   1.000
_cell.length_b   1.000
_cell.length_c   1.000
_cell.angle_alpha   90.00
_cell.angle_beta   90.00
_cell.angle_gamma   90.00
#
_symmetry.space_group_name_H-M   'P 1'
#
loop_
_entity.id
_entity.type
_entity.pdbx_description
1 polymer ?
#
loop_
_entity_poly.entity_id
_entity_poly.type
_entity_poly.pdbx_seq_one_letter_code
_entity_poly.pdbx_strand_id
1 'polypeptide(L)'
;MKPILACHNIGIQYTSFQFIDECKKIEDQESRDVLNTVLSEGMKTSKEKVKKAEKIRVARDLVKAGVAIDIILRTTGLSPEEIVQLR
;
A
#
# COMPACT_ATOMS: atom_id res chain seq x y z
N MET A 1 3.96 19.54 1.67
CA MET A 1 4.41 19.48 3.08
C MET A 1 3.98 18.12 3.64
N LYS A 2 4.92 17.31 4.15
CA LYS A 2 4.69 15.93 4.64
C LYS A 2 4.40 15.96 6.14
N PRO A 3 3.58 15.07 6.70
CA PRO A 3 3.86 14.48 7.99
C PRO A 3 4.62 13.18 7.74
N ILE A 4 5.94 13.25 7.91
CA ILE A 4 6.75 12.09 8.22
C ILE A 4 6.35 11.73 9.64
N LEU A 5 5.78 10.54 9.86
CA LEU A 5 5.61 10.00 11.20
C LEU A 5 7.00 9.64 11.72
N ALA A 6 7.72 10.66 12.20
CA ALA A 6 8.98 10.52 12.89
C ALA A 6 8.68 10.11 14.32
N CYS A 7 8.54 8.81 14.56
CA CYS A 7 8.73 8.26 15.90
C CYS A 7 10.24 8.21 16.14
N HIS A 8 10.81 9.33 16.59
CA HIS A 8 12.18 9.38 17.10
C HIS A 8 12.13 9.22 18.63
N ASN A 9 12.87 8.24 19.12
CA ASN A 9 13.50 8.19 20.44
C ASN A 9 12.70 7.75 21.68
N ILE A 10 12.05 6.58 21.60
CA ILE A 10 12.07 5.62 22.72
C ILE A 10 12.60 4.33 22.11
N GLY A 11 13.68 3.78 22.69
CA GLY A 11 14.49 2.69 22.13
C GLY A 11 13.80 1.33 22.07
N ILE A 12 12.62 1.26 21.47
CA ILE A 12 11.92 0.01 21.20
C ILE A 12 11.67 -0.08 19.70
N GLN A 13 12.52 -0.84 19.02
CA GLN A 13 12.24 -1.29 17.66
C GLN A 13 11.07 -2.28 17.74
N TYR A 14 9.85 -1.77 17.74
CA TYR A 14 8.67 -2.61 17.64
C TYR A 14 8.56 -3.14 16.22
N THR A 15 8.69 -4.46 16.08
CA THR A 15 8.25 -5.12 14.85
C THR A 15 6.74 -4.93 14.68
N SER A 16 6.24 -4.91 13.45
CA SER A 16 4.80 -4.78 13.18
C SER A 16 3.97 -5.86 13.91
N PHE A 17 4.56 -7.02 14.19
CA PHE A 17 3.93 -8.10 14.97
C PHE A 17 3.82 -7.78 16.45
N GLN A 18 4.83 -7.16 17.07
CA GLN A 18 4.77 -6.77 18.49
C GLN A 18 3.72 -5.69 18.74
N PHE A 19 3.61 -4.71 17.84
CA PHE A 19 2.56 -3.68 17.93
C PHE A 19 1.17 -4.32 17.90
N ILE A 20 0.90 -5.22 16.94
CA ILE A 20 -0.40 -5.91 16.84
C ILE A 20 -0.71 -6.74 18.09
N ASP A 21 0.30 -7.35 18.72
CA ASP A 21 0.10 -8.12 19.95
C ASP A 21 -0.26 -7.23 21.15
N GLU A 22 0.37 -6.07 21.28
CA GLU A 22 0.01 -5.07 22.30
C GLU A 22 -1.40 -4.51 22.05
N CYS A 23 -1.75 -4.23 20.79
CA CYS A 23 -3.08 -3.78 20.38
C CYS A 23 -4.19 -4.78 20.78
N LYS A 24 -3.92 -6.09 20.76
CA LYS A 24 -4.89 -7.15 21.14
C LYS A 24 -5.17 -7.20 22.65
N LYS A 25 -4.29 -6.62 23.47
CA LYS A 25 -4.39 -6.59 24.93
C LYS A 25 -5.16 -5.38 25.46
N ILE A 26 -5.60 -4.47 24.59
CA ILE A 26 -6.48 -3.36 24.97
C ILE A 26 -7.75 -3.97 25.56
N GLU A 27 -8.09 -3.59 26.80
CA GLU A 27 -9.30 -4.07 27.50
C GLU A 27 -10.54 -3.26 27.10
N ASP A 28 -10.34 -1.97 26.78
CA ASP A 28 -11.41 -1.10 26.33
C ASP A 28 -11.94 -1.53 24.96
N GLN A 29 -13.18 -2.00 24.94
CA GLN A 29 -13.81 -2.59 23.76
C GLN A 29 -13.95 -1.57 22.62
N GLU A 30 -14.27 -0.31 22.94
CA GLU A 30 -14.38 0.77 21.96
C GLU A 30 -13.04 1.02 21.27
N SER A 31 -11.97 1.17 22.04
CA SER A 31 -10.60 1.33 21.53
C SER A 31 -10.15 0.14 20.69
N ARG A 32 -10.48 -1.10 21.08
CA ARG A 32 -10.19 -2.31 20.28
C ARG A 32 -10.90 -2.28 18.93
N ASP A 33 -12.16 -1.86 18.89
CA ASP A 33 -12.97 -1.87 17.67
C ASP A 33 -12.53 -0.78 16.68
N VAL A 34 -12.20 0.41 17.18
CA VAL A 34 -11.58 1.47 16.37
C VAL A 34 -10.27 0.99 15.77
N LEU A 35 -9.41 0.37 16.57
CA LEU A 35 -8.11 -0.11 16.14
C LEU A 35 -8.20 -1.24 15.10
N ASN A 36 -9.10 -2.20 15.31
CA ASN A 36 -9.37 -3.27 14.36
C ASN A 36 -9.83 -2.71 13.01
N THR A 37 -10.67 -1.68 13.02
CA THR A 37 -11.15 -1.01 11.81
C THR A 37 -9.98 -0.36 11.07
N VAL A 38 -9.18 0.46 11.76
CA VAL A 38 -8.03 1.16 11.17
C VAL A 38 -7.01 0.17 10.60
N LEU A 39 -6.69 -0.91 11.33
CA LEU A 39 -5.75 -1.93 10.86
C LEU A 39 -6.28 -2.68 9.63
N SER A 40 -7.57 -3.04 9.63
CA SER A 40 -8.22 -3.72 8.51
C SER A 40 -8.23 -2.85 7.25
N GLU A 41 -8.61 -1.57 7.38
CA GLU A 41 -8.61 -0.60 6.29
C GLU A 41 -7.20 -0.30 5.78
N GLY A 42 -6.24 -0.12 6.69
CA GLY A 42 -4.83 0.07 6.36
C GLY A 42 -4.27 -1.13 5.59
N MET A 43 -4.61 -2.35 6.00
CA MET A 43 -4.17 -3.57 5.32
C MET A 43 -4.80 -3.73 3.93
N LYS A 44 -6.10 -3.43 3.77
CA LYS A 44 -6.76 -3.41 2.46
C LYS A 44 -6.11 -2.39 1.52
N THR A 45 -5.93 -1.17 2.00
CA THR A 45 -5.30 -0.08 1.24
C THR A 45 -3.86 -0.43 0.84
N SER A 46 -3.08 -1.00 1.77
CA SER A 46 -1.71 -1.45 1.50
C SER A 46 -1.68 -2.52 0.40
N LYS A 47 -2.56 -3.53 0.49
CA LYS A 47 -2.68 -4.59 -0.52
C LYS A 47 -3.01 -4.04 -1.90
N GLU A 48 -3.93 -3.09 -2.00
CA GLU A 48 -4.28 -2.44 -3.26
C GLU A 48 -3.13 -1.61 -3.83
N LYS A 49 -2.42 -0.85 -2.98
CA LYS A 49 -1.25 -0.07 -3.38
C LYS A 49 -0.11 -0.96 -3.88
N VAL A 50 0.17 -2.10 -3.22
CA VAL A 50 1.17 -3.07 -3.67
C VAL A 50 0.77 -3.67 -5.02
N LYS A 51 -0.49 -4.11 -5.18
CA LYS A 51 -1.00 -4.59 -6.47
C LYS A 51 -0.87 -3.55 -7.57
N LYS A 52 -1.19 -2.29 -7.27
CA LYS A 52 -1.06 -1.18 -8.22
C LYS A 52 0.39 -0.89 -8.60
N ALA A 53 1.30 -0.91 -7.62
CA ALA A 53 2.74 -0.74 -7.87
C ALA A 53 3.29 -1.82 -8.81
N GLU A 54 2.88 -3.07 -8.62
CA GLU A 54 3.29 -4.18 -9.47
C GLU A 54 2.75 -4.06 -10.89
N LYS A 55 1.47 -3.67 -11.05
CA LYS A 55 0.90 -3.36 -12.37
C LYS A 55 1.67 -2.27 -13.10
N ILE A 56 2.04 -1.20 -12.40
CA ILE A 56 2.84 -0.09 -12.96
C ILE A 56 4.25 -0.57 -13.36
N ARG A 57 4.87 -1.43 -12.55
CA ARG A 57 6.18 -2.03 -12.86
C ARG A 57 6.13 -2.79 -14.18
N VAL A 58 5.17 -3.70 -14.31
CA VAL A 58 4.96 -4.49 -15.53
C VAL A 58 4.63 -3.59 -16.73
N ALA A 59 3.73 -2.63 -16.59
CA ALA A 59 3.38 -1.70 -17.67
C ALA A 59 4.60 -0.92 -18.17
N ARG A 60 5.46 -0.44 -17.27
CA ARG A 60 6.68 0.30 -17.61
C ARG A 60 7.64 -0.56 -18.43
N ASP A 61 7.82 -1.82 -18.06
CA ASP A 61 8.70 -2.74 -18.78
C ASP A 61 8.14 -3.06 -20.18
N LEU A 62 6.81 -3.18 -20.33
CA LEU A 62 6.16 -3.36 -21.63
C LEU A 62 6.26 -2.12 -22.52
N VAL A 63 6.12 -0.91 -21.96
CA VAL A 63 6.33 0.36 -22.69
C VAL A 63 7.75 0.42 -23.23
N LYS A 64 8.75 0.10 -22.42
CA LYS A 64 10.16 0.06 -22.83
C LYS A 64 10.44 -0.97 -23.93
N ALA A 65 9.71 -2.09 -23.92
CA ALA A 65 9.77 -3.12 -24.96
C ALA A 65 9.02 -2.72 -26.26
N GLY A 66 8.39 -1.55 -26.31
CA GLY A 66 7.67 -1.07 -27.50
C GLY A 66 6.32 -1.76 -27.72
N VAL A 67 5.76 -2.41 -26.69
CA VAL A 67 4.45 -3.07 -26.79
C VAL A 67 3.34 -2.03 -26.99
N ALA A 68 2.36 -2.34 -27.84
CA ALA A 68 1.25 -1.45 -28.14
C ALA A 68 0.42 -1.12 -26.90
N ILE A 69 -0.02 0.15 -26.77
CA ILE A 69 -0.73 0.65 -25.59
C ILE A 69 -2.01 -0.15 -25.31
N ASP A 70 -2.76 -0.55 -26.34
CA ASP A 70 -4.01 -1.31 -26.20
C ASP A 70 -3.78 -2.68 -25.54
N ILE A 71 -2.64 -3.32 -25.83
CA ILE A 71 -2.23 -4.58 -25.21
C ILE A 71 -1.86 -4.34 -23.73
N ILE A 72 -1.13 -3.26 -23.44
CA ILE A 72 -0.72 -2.92 -22.06
C ILE A 72 -1.96 -2.59 -21.19
N LEU A 73 -2.91 -1.84 -21.73
CA LEU A 73 -4.19 -1.53 -21.09
C LEU A 73 -4.93 -2.79 -20.69
N ARG A 74 -5.15 -3.70 -21.64
CA ARG A 74 -5.86 -4.97 -21.40
C ARG A 74 -5.13 -5.87 -20.41
N THR A 75 -3.80 -5.90 -20.45
CA THR A 75 -2.98 -6.81 -19.63
C THR A 75 -2.87 -6.34 -18.19
N THR A 76 -2.73 -5.03 -17.97
CA THR A 76 -2.48 -4.46 -16.62
C THR A 76 -3.76 -3.95 -15.96
N GLY A 77 -4.77 -3.59 -16.75
CA GLY A 77 -5.99 -2.93 -16.28
C GLY A 77 -5.70 -1.57 -15.66
N LEU A 78 -4.62 -0.89 -16.08
CA LEU A 78 -4.36 0.51 -15.78
C LEU A 78 -5.16 1.41 -16.70
N SER A 79 -5.32 2.69 -16.33
CA SER A 79 -5.96 3.67 -17.20
C SER A 79 -5.01 4.15 -18.31
N PRO A 80 -5.53 4.70 -19.42
CA PRO A 80 -4.71 5.31 -20.47
C PRO A 80 -3.80 6.41 -19.93
N GLU A 81 -4.30 7.24 -19.02
CA GLU A 81 -3.54 8.34 -18.40
C GLU A 81 -2.38 7.81 -17.56
N GLU A 82 -2.57 6.69 -16.86
CA GLU A 82 -1.52 6.04 -16.09
C GLU A 82 -0.41 5.51 -16.99
N ILE A 83 -0.76 4.91 -18.14
CA ILE A 83 0.24 4.38 -19.09
C ILE A 83 0.99 5.50 -19.81
N VAL A 84 0.32 6.59 -20.19
CA VAL A 84 0.95 7.75 -20.83
C VAL A 84 2.03 8.36 -19.93
N GLN A 85 1.83 8.36 -18.60
CA GLN A 85 2.83 8.82 -17.62
C GLN A 85 4.06 7.91 -17.48
N LEU A 86 4.06 6.71 -18.09
CA LEU A 86 5.18 5.75 -18.01
C LEU A 86 6.14 5.84 -19.20
N ARG A 87 5.81 6.64 -20.23
CA ARG A 87 6.66 6.89 -21.40
C ARG A 87 7.86 7.77 -21.07
#